data_AF-A0A6V7KPS8-F1
#
_entry.id   AF-A0A6V7KPS8-F1
#
_cell.length_a   1.000
_cell.length_b   1.000
_cell.length_c   1.000
_cell.angle_alpha   90.00
_cell.angle_beta   90.00
_cell.angle_gamma   90.00
#
_symmetry.space_group_name_H-M   'P 1'
#
loop_
_entity.id
_entity.type
_entity.pdbx_description
1 polymer ?
#
loop_
_entity_poly.entity_id
_entity_poly.type
_entity_poly.pdbx_seq_one_letter_code
_entity_poly.pdbx_strand_id
1 'polypeptide(L)'
;MAELQVNEEYFITKLKWVTTKFGRRIVAEMNGEFSVFLPYRVVKYCTDNEPWCNSLMTSAEKRQVKLRYLGGDTNQCEFIPV
;
A
#
# COMPACT_ATOMS: atom_id res chain seq x y z
N MET A 1 -11.51 14.03 -7.46
CA MET A 1 -10.71 13.35 -6.43
C MET A 1 -10.69 11.88 -6.81
N ALA A 2 -9.52 11.25 -6.88
CA ALA A 2 -9.42 9.83 -7.22
C ALA A 2 -9.57 9.01 -5.93
N GLU A 3 -10.63 8.21 -5.85
CA GLU A 3 -10.89 7.29 -4.74
C GLU A 3 -10.70 5.86 -5.24
N LEU A 4 -10.23 4.98 -4.36
CA LEU A 4 -10.15 3.55 -4.65
C LEU A 4 -11.57 2.97 -4.75
N GLN A 5 -11.85 2.21 -5.80
CA GLN A 5 -13.10 1.48 -5.96
C GLN A 5 -13.00 0.12 -5.28
N VAL A 6 -14.11 -0.31 -4.68
CA VAL A 6 -14.19 -1.61 -4.00
C VAL A 6 -14.04 -2.73 -5.02
N ASN A 7 -13.21 -3.72 -4.67
CA ASN A 7 -12.78 -4.86 -5.48
C ASN A 7 -11.96 -4.53 -6.72
N GLU A 8 -11.58 -3.27 -6.93
CA GLU A 8 -10.68 -2.90 -8.02
C GLU A 8 -9.21 -3.15 -7.64
N GLU A 9 -8.41 -3.55 -8.63
CA GLU A 9 -6.98 -3.84 -8.51
C GLU A 9 -6.15 -2.74 -9.15
N TYR A 10 -5.14 -2.27 -8.42
CA TYR A 10 -4.24 -1.21 -8.88
C TYR A 10 -2.80 -1.70 -8.81
N PHE A 11 -2.00 -1.46 -9.85
CA PHE A 11 -0.57 -1.76 -9.78
C PHE A 11 0.09 -0.78 -8.82
N ILE A 12 0.81 -1.33 -7.85
CA ILE A 12 1.65 -0.52 -6.99
C ILE A 12 2.94 -0.27 -7.76
N THR A 13 3.22 1.00 -8.06
CA THR A 13 4.46 1.40 -8.73
C THR A 13 5.55 1.75 -7.74
N LYS A 14 5.17 2.16 -6.53
CA LYS A 14 6.11 2.52 -5.47
C LYS A 14 5.45 2.45 -4.10
N LEU A 15 6.21 1.99 -3.11
CA LEU A 15 5.88 2.12 -1.69
C LEU A 15 6.92 2.99 -1.02
N LYS A 16 6.50 4.01 -0.26
CA LYS A 16 7.41 4.90 0.45
C LYS A 16 7.01 5.09 1.89
N TRP A 17 8.00 5.01 2.79
CA TRP A 17 7.83 5.45 4.16
C TRP A 17 7.78 6.97 4.22
N VAL A 18 6.81 7.51 4.94
CA VAL A 18 6.70 8.95 5.23
C VAL A 18 6.47 9.16 6.71
N THR A 19 7.12 10.20 7.25
CA THR A 19 6.92 10.61 8.64
C THR A 19 5.88 11.73 8.64
N THR A 20 4.79 11.50 9.36
CA THR A 20 3.75 12.52 9.59
C THR A 20 3.80 12.98 11.04
N LYS A 21 3.10 14.07 11.37
CA LYS A 21 2.94 14.50 12.78
C LYS A 21 2.26 13.45 13.67
N PHE A 22 1.61 12.45 13.07
CA PHE A 22 0.92 11.34 13.74
C PHE A 22 1.73 10.03 13.70
N GLY A 23 3.02 10.12 13.36
CA GLY A 23 3.93 8.98 13.26
C GLY A 23 4.16 8.50 11.82
N ARG A 24 4.85 7.37 11.73
CA ARG A 24 5.25 6.77 10.46
C ARG A 24 4.02 6.24 9.70
N ARG A 25 4.01 6.42 8.38
CA ARG A 25 3.01 5.92 7.45
C ARG A 25 3.70 5.37 6.20
N ILE A 26 2.98 4.55 5.44
CA ILE A 26 3.41 4.11 4.11
C ILE A 26 2.44 4.70 3.10
N VAL A 27 2.97 5.29 2.03
CA VAL A 27 2.20 5.75 0.88
C VAL A 27 2.46 4.79 -0.27
N ALA A 28 1.38 4.34 -0.91
CA ALA A 28 1.40 3.57 -2.14
C ALA A 28 1.08 4.48 -3.33
N GLU A 29 1.97 4.51 -4.31
CA GLU A 29 1.75 5.16 -5.60
C GLU A 29 1.15 4.13 -6.56
N MET A 30 0.01 4.48 -7.15
CA MET A 30 -0.80 3.59 -8.00
C MET A 30 -0.80 4.10 -9.44
N ASN A 31 -0.45 3.22 -10.38
CA ASN A 31 -0.50 3.47 -11.83
C ASN A 31 0.17 4.79 -12.29
N GLY A 32 1.01 5.43 -11.47
CA GLY A 32 1.55 6.77 -11.73
C GLY A 32 0.54 7.91 -11.69
N GLU A 33 -0.70 7.67 -11.28
CA GLU A 33 -1.80 8.64 -11.34
C GLU A 33 -2.17 9.21 -9.98
N PHE A 34 -2.18 8.37 -8.94
CA PHE A 34 -2.57 8.81 -7.60
C PHE A 34 -1.80 8.07 -6.51
N SER A 35 -1.89 8.59 -5.29
CA SER A 35 -1.20 8.06 -4.11
C SER A 35 -2.18 7.87 -2.97
N VAL A 36 -2.06 6.76 -2.25
CA VAL A 36 -2.92 6.45 -1.09
C VAL A 36 -2.08 6.14 0.13
N PHE A 37 -2.56 6.57 1.31
CA PHE A 37 -1.99 6.11 2.57
C PHE A 37 -2.46 4.68 2.84
N LEU A 38 -1.52 3.79 3.14
CA LEU A 38 -1.87 2.44 3.55
C LEU A 38 -2.50 2.44 4.95
N PRO A 39 -3.43 1.51 5.22
CA PRO A 39 -4.05 1.36 6.52
C PRO A 39 -3.02 1.17 7.64
N TYR A 40 -3.33 1.68 8.83
CA TYR A 40 -2.41 1.61 9.97
C TYR A 40 -1.96 0.19 10.32
N ARG A 41 -2.83 -0.81 10.16
CA ARG A 41 -2.47 -2.23 10.36
C ARG A 41 -1.33 -2.70 9.46
N VAL A 42 -1.31 -2.23 8.20
CA VAL A 42 -0.25 -2.59 7.24
C VAL A 42 1.05 -1.93 7.68
N VAL A 43 0.99 -0.66 8.07
CA VAL A 43 2.13 0.09 8.61
C VAL A 43 2.71 -0.59 9.86
N LYS A 44 1.84 -1.00 10.79
CA LYS A 44 2.23 -1.73 12.00
C LYS A 44 2.87 -3.07 11.65
N TYR A 45 2.26 -3.86 10.78
CA TYR A 45 2.81 -5.14 10.35
C TYR A 45 4.17 -4.99 9.66
N CYS A 46 4.33 -3.98 8.80
CA CYS A 46 5.60 -3.63 8.16
C CYS A 46 6.68 -3.20 9.17
N THR A 47 6.28 -2.53 10.25
CA THR A 47 7.19 -2.11 11.33
C THR A 47 7.63 -3.31 12.15
N ASP A 48 6.70 -4.22 12.45
CA ASP A 48 6.95 -5.41 13.26
C ASP A 48 7.65 -6.53 12.43
N ASN A 49 7.56 -6.49 11.10
CA ASN A 49 8.12 -7.49 10.17
C ASN A 49 8.90 -6.84 9.02
N GLU A 50 10.09 -6.34 9.32
CA GLU A 50 10.94 -5.65 8.35
C GLU A 50 11.29 -6.47 7.09
N PRO A 51 11.64 -7.77 7.16
CA PRO A 51 11.96 -8.55 5.96
C PRO A 51 10.79 -8.66 4.98
N TRP A 52 9.58 -8.85 5.50
CA TRP A 52 8.37 -8.87 4.68
C TRP A 52 8.14 -7.52 4.02
N CYS A 53 8.31 -6.43 4.79
CA CYS A 53 8.10 -5.09 4.27
C CYS A 53 9.09 -4.75 3.15
N ASN A 54 10.38 -5.08 3.34
CA ASN A 54 11.41 -4.87 2.33
C ASN A 54 11.15 -5.69 1.06
N SER A 55 10.68 -6.93 1.21
CA SER A 55 10.26 -7.75 0.07
C SER A 55 9.07 -7.12 -0.66
N LEU A 56 8.05 -6.65 0.06
CA LEU A 56 6.89 -5.99 -0.54
C LEU A 56 7.29 -4.72 -1.31
N MET A 57 8.15 -3.88 -0.72
CA MET A 57 8.65 -2.65 -1.36
C MET A 57 9.44 -2.97 -2.62
N THR A 58 10.30 -3.98 -2.58
CA THR A 58 11.07 -4.44 -3.76
C THR A 58 10.13 -4.94 -4.86
N SER A 59 9.12 -5.74 -4.51
CA SER A 59 8.17 -6.26 -5.49
C SER A 59 7.29 -5.17 -6.07
N ALA A 60 6.94 -4.14 -5.29
CA ALA A 60 6.23 -2.96 -5.78
C ALA A 60 7.06 -2.16 -6.81
N GLU A 61 8.35 -1.94 -6.56
CA GLU A 61 9.23 -1.26 -7.53
C GLU A 61 9.39 -2.03 -8.84
N LYS A 62 9.34 -3.37 -8.78
CA LYS A 62 9.33 -4.26 -9.95
C LYS A 62 7.95 -4.38 -10.61
N ARG A 63 6.93 -3.70 -10.09
CA ARG A 63 5.52 -3.78 -10.54
C ARG A 63 4.94 -5.21 -10.48
N GLN A 64 5.41 -6.02 -9.54
CA GLN A 64 5.00 -7.41 -9.32
C GLN A 64 3.95 -7.54 -8.22
N VAL A 65 3.34 -6.43 -7.80
CA VAL A 65 2.30 -6.42 -6.77
C VAL A 65 1.18 -5.48 -7.18
N LYS A 66 -0.04 -5.96 -7.04
CA LYS A 66 -1.25 -5.16 -7.08
C LYS A 66 -1.82 -4.97 -5.70
N LEU A 67 -2.52 -3.86 -5.49
CA LEU A 67 -3.38 -3.64 -4.33
C LEU A 67 -4.83 -3.79 -4.77
N ARG A 68 -5.57 -4.68 -4.12
CA ARG A 68 -7.03 -4.73 -4.22
C ARG A 68 -7.64 -4.01 -3.03
N TYR A 69 -8.48 -3.02 -3.28
CA TYR A 69 -9.23 -2.34 -2.21
C TYR A 69 -10.51 -3.09 -1.91
N LEU A 70 -10.74 -3.46 -0.65
CA LEU A 70 -11.89 -4.26 -0.22
C LEU A 70 -12.97 -3.43 0.49
N GLY A 71 -12.74 -2.12 0.69
CA GLY A 71 -13.69 -1.25 1.37
C GLY A 71 -13.77 -1.47 2.89
N GLY A 72 -14.94 -1.15 3.45
CA GLY A 72 -15.25 -1.27 4.88
C GLY A 72 -14.65 -0.17 5.76
N ASP A 73 -15.11 -0.11 7.02
CA ASP A 73 -14.80 0.98 7.98
C ASP A 73 -13.30 1.15 8.30
N THR A 74 -12.51 0.14 7.97
CA THR A 74 -11.06 0.13 8.23
C THR A 74 -10.21 0.23 6.97
N ASN A 75 -10.83 0.48 5.80
CA ASN A 75 -10.16 0.51 4.49
C ASN A 75 -9.36 -0.77 4.23
N GLN A 76 -10.06 -1.90 4.12
CA GLN A 76 -9.45 -3.21 3.88
C GLN A 76 -8.75 -3.25 2.51
N CYS A 77 -7.61 -3.91 2.47
CA CYS A 77 -6.82 -4.05 1.26
C CYS A 77 -6.04 -5.37 1.26
N GLU A 78 -5.84 -5.91 0.07
CA GLU A 78 -5.08 -7.13 -0.19
C GLU A 78 -3.92 -6.83 -1.14
N PHE A 79 -2.77 -7.47 -0.91
CA PHE A 79 -1.59 -7.37 -1.78
C PHE A 79 -1.48 -8.64 -2.59
N ILE A 80 -1.62 -8.53 -3.92
CA ILE A 80 -1.70 -9.65 -4.84
C ILE A 80 -0.40 -9.69 -5.67
N PRO A 81 0.44 -10.72 -5.53
CA PRO A 81 1.60 -10.92 -6.40
C PRO A 81 1.17 -11.13 -7.86
N VAL A 82 1.99 -10.67 -8.81
CA VAL A 82 1.79 -10.83 -10.26
C VAL A 82 2.85 -11.73 -10.86
#